data_AF-A0A969JPN3-F1
#
_entry.id   AF-A0A969JPN3-F1
#
_cell.length_a   1.000
_cell.length_b   1.000
_cell.length_c   1.000
_cell.angle_alpha   90.00
_cell.angle_beta   90.00
_cell.angle_gamma   90.00
#
_symmetry.space_group_name_H-M   'P 1'
#
loop_
_entity.id
_entity.type
_entity.pdbx_description
1 polymer ?
#
loop_
_entity_poly.entity_id
_entity_poly.type
_entity_poly.pdbx_seq_one_letter_code
_entity_poly.pdbx_strand_id
1 'polypeptide(L)'
;MVGSASACLEAAAKAARQALTNIGAARPILAIVFADIAWKMLFETQPGGEIAPIREIFGPEIPIAGGYTVGQIHKSESGIELLNQHIEIMLLGAID
;
A
#
# COMPACT_ATOMS: atom_id res chain seq x y z
N MET A 1 13.10 7.78 -13.13
CA MET A 1 11.79 8.27 -13.61
C MET A 1 10.84 8.12 -12.42
N VAL A 2 10.33 9.21 -11.86
CA VAL A 2 9.30 9.16 -10.81
C VAL A 2 7.97 8.87 -11.50
N GLY A 3 7.23 7.84 -11.07
CA GLY A 3 5.89 7.56 -11.59
C GLY A 3 4.96 8.78 -11.48
N SER A 4 3.95 8.92 -12.34
CA SER A 4 2.98 10.01 -12.19
C SER A 4 2.17 9.86 -10.90
N ALA A 5 1.66 10.97 -10.35
CA ALA A 5 0.78 10.94 -9.19
C ALA A 5 -0.44 10.01 -9.43
N SER A 6 -1.02 10.06 -10.63
CA SER A 6 -2.12 9.17 -11.03
C SER A 6 -1.74 7.69 -10.99
N ALA A 7 -0.56 7.32 -11.49
CA ALA A 7 -0.09 5.94 -11.46
C ALA A 7 0.14 5.44 -10.03
N CYS A 8 0.60 6.30 -9.13
CA CYS A 8 0.77 5.97 -7.72
C CYS A 8 -0.58 5.74 -7.03
N LEU A 9 -1.57 6.59 -7.29
CA LEU A 9 -2.94 6.43 -6.77
C LEU A 9 -3.59 5.13 -7.27
N GLU A 10 -3.42 4.83 -8.56
CA GLU A 10 -3.90 3.58 -9.16
C GLU A 10 -3.20 2.35 -8.56
N ALA A 11 -1.88 2.43 -8.34
CA ALA A 11 -1.12 1.36 -7.71
C ALA A 11 -1.56 1.12 -6.26
N ALA A 12 -1.79 2.18 -5.47
CA ALA A 12 -2.31 2.08 -4.11
C ALA A 12 -3.71 1.42 -4.08
N ALA A 13 -4.59 1.86 -4.99
CA ALA A 13 -5.93 1.29 -5.12
C ALA A 13 -5.88 -0.19 -5.53
N LYS A 14 -4.99 -0.55 -6.46
CA LYS A 14 -4.79 -1.94 -6.88
C LYS A 14 -4.27 -2.80 -5.73
N ALA A 15 -3.26 -2.34 -5.00
CA ALA A 15 -2.70 -3.05 -3.87
C ALA A 15 -3.75 -3.29 -2.77
N ALA A 16 -4.59 -2.29 -2.47
CA ALA A 16 -5.65 -2.41 -1.48
C ALA A 16 -6.71 -3.47 -1.88
N ARG A 17 -7.17 -3.44 -3.13
CA ARG A 17 -8.08 -4.48 -3.65
C ARG A 17 -7.46 -5.88 -3.62
N GLN A 18 -6.17 -5.98 -3.93
CA GLN A 18 -5.46 -7.25 -3.89
C GLN A 18 -5.36 -7.77 -2.44
N ALA A 19 -5.08 -6.90 -1.47
CA ALA A 19 -5.01 -7.27 -0.07
C ALA A 19 -6.36 -7.79 0.47
N LEU A 20 -7.48 -7.14 0.12
CA LEU A 20 -8.83 -7.65 0.44
C LEU A 20 -9.13 -8.99 -0.21
N THR A 21 -8.65 -9.22 -1.43
CA THR A 21 -8.83 -10.50 -2.10
C THR A 21 -8.01 -11.60 -1.40
N ASN A 22 -6.77 -11.28 -1.05
CA ASN A 22 -5.82 -12.23 -0.45
C ASN A 22 -6.18 -12.64 0.98
N ILE A 23 -6.87 -11.77 1.74
CA ILE A 23 -7.27 -12.08 3.11
C ILE A 23 -8.39 -13.15 3.19
N GLY A 24 -9.07 -13.41 2.07
CA GLY A 24 -10.11 -14.41 1.96
C GLY A 24 -11.33 -14.08 2.82
N ALA A 25 -11.76 -15.04 3.65
CA ALA A 25 -12.96 -14.90 4.48
C ALA A 25 -12.71 -14.21 5.84
N ALA A 26 -11.45 -13.90 6.18
CA ALA A 26 -11.14 -13.25 7.45
C ALA A 26 -11.60 -11.79 7.46
N ARG A 27 -12.14 -11.33 8.59
CA ARG A 27 -12.60 -9.95 8.75
C ARG A 27 -11.38 -9.03 8.91
N PRO A 28 -11.19 -8.01 8.05
CA PRO A 28 -10.09 -7.07 8.19
C PRO A 28 -10.12 -6.30 9.52
N ILE A 29 -8.97 -6.15 10.17
CA ILE A 29 -8.84 -5.46 11.46
C ILE A 29 -7.76 -4.38 11.50
N LEU A 30 -6.77 -4.43 10.61
CA LEU A 30 -5.67 -3.45 10.54
C LEU A 30 -4.99 -3.55 9.17
N ALA A 31 -4.70 -2.41 8.56
CA ALA A 31 -3.80 -2.33 7.42
C ALA A 31 -2.46 -1.72 7.83
N ILE A 32 -1.35 -2.37 7.46
CA ILE A 32 0.01 -1.83 7.56
C ILE A 32 0.48 -1.48 6.15
N VAL A 33 0.81 -0.22 5.91
CA VAL A 33 1.15 0.32 4.58
C VAL A 33 2.59 0.84 4.58
N PHE A 34 3.39 0.33 3.65
CA PHE A 34 4.74 0.83 3.38
C PHE A 34 4.79 1.42 1.98
N ALA A 35 5.09 2.71 1.87
CA ALA A 35 5.25 3.39 0.60
C ALA A 35 6.70 3.84 0.42
N ASP A 36 7.20 3.92 -0.80
CA ASP A 36 8.51 4.53 -1.07
C ASP A 36 8.51 6.03 -0.73
N ILE A 37 9.59 6.54 -0.14
CA ILE A 37 9.75 7.95 0.21
C ILE A 37 9.67 8.88 -1.00
N ALA A 38 9.97 8.39 -2.21
CA ALA A 38 9.74 9.12 -3.45
C ALA A 38 8.27 9.56 -3.61
N TRP A 39 7.32 8.80 -3.07
CA TRP A 39 5.90 9.15 -3.10
C TRP A 39 5.60 10.30 -2.15
N LYS A 40 6.27 10.37 -0.99
CA LYS A 40 6.17 11.52 -0.09
C LYS A 40 6.56 12.81 -0.80
N MET A 41 7.63 12.77 -1.60
CA MET A 41 8.11 13.90 -2.40
C MET A 41 7.10 14.25 -3.51
N LEU A 42 6.54 13.23 -4.18
CA LEU A 42 5.55 13.41 -5.24
C LEU A 42 4.25 14.03 -4.73
N PHE A 43 3.84 13.71 -3.51
CA PHE A 43 2.62 14.21 -2.86
C PHE A 43 2.90 15.32 -1.84
N GLU A 44 4.01 16.07 -1.97
CA GLU A 44 4.38 17.14 -1.02
C GLU A 44 3.27 18.19 -0.79
N THR A 45 2.48 18.47 -1.82
CA THR A 45 1.36 19.42 -1.75
C THR A 45 0.07 18.82 -1.20
N GLN A 46 0.00 17.50 -1.10
CA GLN A 46 -1.14 16.76 -0.53
C GLN A 46 -0.62 15.57 0.29
N PRO A 47 -0.04 15.82 1.49
CA PRO A 47 0.53 14.76 2.31
C PRO A 47 -0.49 13.65 2.59
N GLY A 48 -0.09 12.39 2.35
CA GLY A 48 -0.97 11.23 2.51
C GLY A 48 -1.97 11.03 1.37
N GLY A 49 -1.81 11.73 0.23
CA GLY A 49 -2.64 11.54 -0.96
C GLY A 49 -2.68 10.08 -1.43
N GLU A 50 -1.58 9.35 -1.28
CA GLU A 50 -1.44 7.93 -1.57
C GLU A 50 -2.29 7.03 -0.66
N ILE A 51 -2.68 7.51 0.53
CA ILE A 51 -3.51 6.77 1.47
C ILE A 51 -5.00 6.93 1.15
N ALA A 52 -5.40 8.00 0.47
CA ALA A 52 -6.81 8.26 0.16
C ALA A 52 -7.49 7.13 -0.62
N PRO A 53 -6.89 6.55 -1.70
CA PRO A 53 -7.48 5.40 -2.40
C PRO A 53 -7.58 4.15 -1.51
N ILE A 54 -6.61 3.94 -0.62
CA ILE A 54 -6.61 2.81 0.32
C ILE A 54 -7.78 2.97 1.30
N ARG A 55 -7.97 4.18 1.83
CA ARG A 55 -9.07 4.53 2.74
C ARG A 55 -10.44 4.36 2.07
N GLU A 56 -10.58 4.75 0.81
CA GLU A 56 -11.83 4.57 0.05
C GLU A 56 -12.21 3.09 -0.09
N ILE A 57 -11.22 2.22 -0.31
CA ILE A 57 -11.44 0.77 -0.49
C ILE A 57 -11.68 0.05 0.83
N PHE A 58 -10.91 0.37 1.88
CA PHE A 58 -11.02 -0.27 3.19
C PHE A 58 -12.15 0.29 4.05
N GLY A 59 -12.59 1.52 3.77
CA GLY A 59 -13.56 2.24 4.60
C GLY A 59 -12.92 2.88 5.84
N PRO A 60 -13.73 3.65 6.60
CA PRO A 60 -13.24 4.44 7.73
C PRO A 60 -12.87 3.59 8.96
N GLU A 61 -13.50 2.41 9.12
CA GLU A 61 -13.40 1.60 10.33
C GLU A 61 -12.09 0.81 10.45
N ILE A 62 -11.42 0.51 9.34
CA ILE A 62 -10.17 -0.25 9.34
C ILE A 62 -9.02 0.72 9.65
N PRO A 63 -8.31 0.60 10.79
CA PRO A 63 -7.15 1.43 11.07
C PRO A 63 -6.07 1.22 9.99
N ILE A 64 -5.38 2.30 9.63
CA ILE A 64 -4.25 2.27 8.70
C ILE A 64 -3.04 2.81 9.46
N ALA A 65 -1.98 2.02 9.54
CA ALA A 65 -0.70 2.39 10.12
C ALA A 65 0.43 2.11 9.12
N GLY A 66 1.62 2.67 9.37
CA GLY A 66 2.79 2.39 8.54
C GLY A 66 3.68 3.61 8.34
N GLY A 67 4.38 3.66 7.21
CA GLY A 67 5.32 4.75 6.95
C GLY A 67 6.07 4.62 5.63
N TYR A 68 6.98 5.58 5.41
CA TYR A 68 7.79 5.63 4.21
C TYR A 68 9.07 4.78 4.36
N THR A 69 9.46 4.13 3.26
CA THR A 69 10.66 3.30 3.13
C THR A 69 11.54 3.82 1.99
N VAL A 70 12.78 3.35 1.88
CA VAL A 70 13.72 3.73 0.78
C VAL A 70 13.85 2.57 -0.21
N GLY A 71 12.73 1.90 -0.50
CA GLY A 71 12.64 0.67 -1.27
C GLY A 71 12.43 -0.57 -0.40
N GLN A 72 12.18 -1.72 -1.06
CA GLN A 72 11.97 -3.01 -0.41
C GLN A 72 12.72 -4.14 -1.08
N ILE A 73 13.10 -5.13 -0.26
CA ILE A 73 13.66 -6.40 -0.72
C ILE A 73 12.52 -7.41 -0.75
N HIS A 74 12.20 -7.93 -1.92
CA HIS A 74 11.14 -8.89 -2.12
C HIS A 74 11.72 -10.22 -2.62
N LYS A 75 11.20 -11.34 -2.12
CA LYS A 75 11.52 -12.67 -2.67
C LYS A 75 10.38 -13.09 -3.59
N SER A 76 10.67 -13.18 -4.89
CA SER A 76 9.77 -13.72 -5.90
C SER A 76 10.18 -15.15 -6.27
N GLU A 77 9.44 -15.77 -7.19
CA GLU A 77 9.78 -17.09 -7.75
C GLU A 77 11.08 -17.07 -8.56
N SER A 78 11.45 -15.91 -9.13
CA SER A 78 12.66 -15.72 -9.95
C SER A 78 13.89 -15.35 -9.13
N GLY A 79 13.74 -14.98 -7.86
CA GLY A 79 14.86 -14.68 -6.96
C GLY A 79 14.58 -13.56 -5.96
N ILE A 80 15.64 -12.84 -5.59
CA ILE A 80 15.53 -11.63 -4.77
C ILE A 80 15.43 -10.42 -5.69
N GLU A 81 14.40 -9.60 -5.48
CA GLU A 81 14.13 -8.37 -6.22
C GLU A 81 14.28 -7.16 -5.30
N LEU A 82 14.83 -6.09 -5.84
CA LEU A 82 14.90 -4.78 -5.19
C LEU A 82 13.85 -3.88 -5.82
N LEU A 83 12.76 -3.65 -5.09
CA LEU A 83 11.64 -2.84 -5.54
C LEU A 83 11.82 -1.41 -5.04
N ASN A 84 11.73 -0.46 -5.97
CA ASN A 84 11.73 0.97 -5.70
C ASN A 84 10.45 1.59 -6.24
N GLN A 85 10.04 2.73 -5.67
CA GLN A 85 8.83 3.47 -6.06
C GLN A 85 7.55 2.63 -6.03
N HIS A 86 7.46 1.69 -5.09
CA HIS A 86 6.31 0.82 -4.94
C HIS A 86 5.59 1.09 -3.60
N ILE A 87 4.48 0.37 -3.42
CA ILE A 87 3.70 0.36 -2.19
C ILE A 87 3.37 -1.09 -1.82
N GLU A 88 3.53 -1.42 -0.54
CA GLU A 88 3.15 -2.70 0.04
C GLU A 88 2.03 -2.47 1.06
N ILE A 89 1.02 -3.35 1.02
CA ILE A 89 -0.09 -3.34 1.97
C ILE A 89 -0.23 -4.72 2.58
N MET A 90 -0.03 -4.82 3.89
CA MET A 90 -0.33 -6.00 4.68
C MET A 90 -1.67 -5.79 5.38
N LEU A 91 -2.67 -6.59 5.02
CA LEU A 91 -3.99 -6.55 5.66
C LEU A 91 -4.11 -7.71 6.65
N LEU A 92 -4.27 -7.37 7.92
CA LEU A 92 -4.42 -8.31 9.01
C LEU A 92 -5.91 -8.58 9.23
N GLY A 93 -6.25 -9.85 9.41
CA GLY A 93 -7.63 -10.31 9.55
C GLY A 93 -7.81 -11.18 10.79
N ALA A 94 -9.00 -11.11 11.37
CA ALA A 94 -9.44 -12.02 12.42
C ALA A 94 -10.33 -13.12 11.81
N ILE A 95 -10.14 -14.35 12.27
CA ILE A 95 -11.05 -15.48 12.03
C ILE A 95 -11.80 -15.68 13.34
N ASP A 96 -13.13 -15.60 13.27
CA ASP A 96 -14.01 -15.88 14.40
C ASP A 96 -14.18 -17.40 14.63
#